data_AF-A0A6V7KMF6-F1
#
_entry.id   AF-A0A6V7KMF6-F1
#
_cell.length_a   1.000
_cell.length_b   1.000
_cell.length_c   1.000
_cell.angle_alpha   90.00
_cell.angle_beta   90.00
_cell.angle_gamma   90.00
#
_symmetry.space_group_name_H-M   'P 1'
#
loop_
_entity.id
_entity.type
_entity.pdbx_description
1 polymer ?
#
loop_
_entity_poly.entity_id
_entity_poly.type
_entity_poly.pdbx_seq_one_letter_code
_entity_poly.pdbx_strand_id
1 'polypeptide(L)'
;MATREFLLCLIMVLVHQSECTTSEEHIEYMSRDERESLKEEARDMFYHAYNAYMDNAYPADELMPLSCKGRYRGSEPDRGDIDSTLGNFSLTL
;
A
#
# COMPACT_ATOMS: atom_id res chain seq x y z
N MET A 1 -40.95 -25.32 -41.65
CA MET A 1 -39.59 -24.76 -41.83
C MET A 1 -39.13 -23.94 -40.63
N ALA A 2 -40.00 -23.16 -39.98
CA ALA A 2 -39.65 -22.29 -38.85
C ALA A 2 -39.26 -23.01 -37.53
N THR A 3 -39.70 -24.25 -37.29
CA THR A 3 -39.51 -24.95 -36.01
C THR A 3 -38.10 -25.50 -35.80
N ARG A 4 -37.38 -25.84 -36.90
CA ARG A 4 -35.99 -26.34 -36.82
C ARG A 4 -34.99 -25.22 -36.57
N GLU A 5 -35.22 -24.07 -37.20
CA GLU A 5 -34.41 -22.85 -37.00
C GLU A 5 -34.60 -22.30 -35.58
N PHE A 6 -35.82 -22.35 -35.04
CA PHE A 6 -36.10 -21.97 -33.64
C PHE A 6 -35.38 -22.89 -32.64
N LEU A 7 -35.37 -24.20 -32.90
CA LEU A 7 -34.71 -25.18 -32.03
C LEU A 7 -33.19 -25.04 -32.06
N LEU A 8 -32.60 -24.78 -33.23
CA LEU A 8 -31.16 -24.49 -33.36
C LEU A 8 -30.76 -23.23 -32.61
N CYS A 9 -31.58 -22.17 -32.69
CA CYS A 9 -31.35 -20.94 -31.95
C CYS A 9 -31.45 -21.17 -30.42
N LEU A 10 -32.42 -21.97 -29.98
CA LEU A 10 -32.57 -22.33 -28.56
C LEU A 10 -31.36 -23.13 -28.04
N ILE A 11 -30.85 -24.09 -28.82
CA ILE A 11 -29.66 -24.87 -28.47
C ILE A 11 -28.41 -23.98 -28.46
N MET A 12 -28.26 -23.06 -29.42
CA MET A 12 -27.12 -22.12 -29.44
C MET A 12 -27.15 -21.15 -28.26
N VAL A 13 -28.32 -20.67 -27.83
CA VAL A 13 -28.46 -19.82 -26.64
C VAL A 13 -28.16 -20.60 -25.36
N LEU A 14 -28.61 -21.86 -25.26
CA LEU A 14 -28.33 -22.72 -24.11
C LEU A 14 -26.85 -23.14 -24.04
N VAL A 15 -26.18 -23.34 -25.18
CA VAL A 15 -24.73 -23.63 -25.26
C VAL A 15 -23.89 -22.38 -24.96
N HIS A 16 -24.28 -21.19 -25.45
CA HIS A 16 -23.62 -19.92 -25.08
C HIS A 16 -23.80 -19.56 -23.59
N GLN A 17 -24.92 -19.92 -22.97
CA GLN A 17 -25.08 -19.78 -21.52
C GLN A 17 -24.13 -20.70 -20.75
N SER A 18 -23.77 -21.86 -21.32
CA SER A 18 -22.87 -22.83 -20.70
C SER A 18 -21.38 -22.42 -20.72
N GLU A 19 -20.97 -21.49 -21.59
CA GLU A 19 -19.60 -20.96 -21.62
C GLU A 19 -19.38 -19.74 -20.70
N CYS A 20 -20.44 -19.16 -20.11
CA CYS A 20 -20.33 -17.96 -19.26
C CYS A 20 -20.36 -18.27 -17.75
N THR A 21 -20.82 -19.45 -17.34
CA THR A 21 -20.81 -19.88 -15.94
C THR A 21 -19.55 -20.68 -15.65
N THR A 22 -18.50 -19.97 -15.21
CA THR A 22 -17.64 -20.27 -14.05
C THR A 22 -16.28 -19.59 -14.24
N SER A 23 -16.26 -18.27 -14.15
CA SER A 23 -15.14 -17.64 -13.45
C SER A 23 -15.74 -16.99 -12.21
N GLU A 24 -15.96 -17.81 -11.18
CA GLU A 24 -16.04 -17.23 -9.84
C GLU A 24 -14.65 -16.60 -9.60
N GLU A 25 -14.56 -15.27 -9.71
CA GLU A 25 -13.38 -14.54 -9.25
C GLU A 25 -13.22 -14.85 -7.77
N HIS A 26 -12.36 -15.83 -7.48
CA HIS A 26 -11.99 -16.18 -6.13
C HIS A 26 -11.22 -14.99 -5.56
N ILE A 27 -11.91 -14.13 -4.80
CA ILE A 27 -11.26 -13.06 -4.05
C ILE A 27 -10.45 -13.74 -2.94
N GLU A 28 -9.16 -13.93 -3.17
CA GLU A 28 -8.23 -14.35 -2.14
C GLU A 28 -8.00 -13.17 -1.18
N TYR A 29 -8.52 -13.30 0.03
CA TYR A 29 -8.22 -12.40 1.12
C TYR A 29 -6.86 -12.77 1.73
N MET A 30 -6.11 -11.77 2.18
CA MET A 30 -4.89 -11.99 2.94
C MET A 30 -5.19 -12.89 4.14
N SER A 31 -4.33 -13.89 4.36
CA SER A 31 -4.50 -14.80 5.48
C SER A 31 -4.29 -14.07 6.81
N ARG A 32 -4.87 -14.59 7.89
CA ARG A 32 -4.66 -14.04 9.23
C ARG A 32 -3.19 -14.03 9.63
N ASP A 33 -2.47 -15.09 9.28
CA ASP A 33 -1.06 -15.27 9.63
C ASP A 33 -0.16 -14.30 8.84
N GLU A 34 -0.45 -14.10 7.55
CA GLU A 34 0.21 -13.09 6.71
C GLU A 34 -0.01 -11.68 7.26
N ARG A 35 -1.25 -11.34 7.63
CA ARG A 35 -1.57 -10.03 8.21
C ARG A 35 -0.82 -9.80 9.52
N GLU A 36 -0.70 -10.82 10.37
CA GLU A 36 0.05 -10.71 11.62
C GLU A 36 1.56 -10.57 11.34
N SER A 37 2.11 -11.33 10.40
CA SER A 37 3.51 -11.22 10.00
C SER A 37 3.86 -9.81 9.51
N LEU A 38 3.04 -9.24 8.62
CA LEU A 38 3.27 -7.90 8.08
C LEU A 38 3.12 -6.80 9.13
N LYS A 39 2.22 -6.99 10.10
CA LYS A 39 2.07 -6.08 11.22
C LYS A 39 3.32 -6.06 12.09
N GLU A 40 3.87 -7.23 12.39
CA GLU A 40 5.10 -7.35 13.20
C GLU A 40 6.31 -6.78 12.44
N GLU A 41 6.41 -7.01 11.13
CA GLU A 41 7.42 -6.40 10.26
C GLU A 41 7.33 -4.86 10.27
N ALA A 42 6.13 -4.29 10.15
CA ALA A 42 5.91 -2.86 10.22
C ALA A 42 6.31 -2.27 11.58
N ARG A 43 6.03 -2.99 12.67
CA ARG A 43 6.45 -2.60 14.02
C ARG A 43 7.98 -2.58 14.15
N ASP A 44 8.65 -3.58 13.60
CA ASP A 44 10.10 -3.68 13.68
C ASP A 44 10.77 -2.57 12.84
N MET A 45 10.21 -2.22 11.67
CA MET A 45 10.64 -1.06 10.89
C MET A 45 10.46 0.26 11.65
N PHE A 46 9.37 0.43 12.40
CA PHE A 46 9.16 1.61 13.24
C PHE A 46 10.26 1.74 14.30
N TYR A 47 10.55 0.68 15.05
CA TYR A 47 11.59 0.72 16.08
C TYR A 47 12.99 0.91 15.48
N HIS A 48 13.24 0.38 14.29
CA HIS A 48 14.48 0.65 13.57
C HIS A 48 14.68 2.14 13.31
N ALA A 49 13.67 2.81 12.74
CA ALA A 49 13.72 4.25 12.47
C ALA A 49 13.78 5.08 13.77
N TYR A 50 12.99 4.72 14.78
CA TYR A 50 12.94 5.40 16.08
C TYR A 50 14.30 5.36 16.79
N ASN A 51 14.89 4.17 16.94
CA ASN A 51 16.18 4.02 17.61
C ASN A 51 17.28 4.79 16.84
N ALA A 52 17.29 4.70 15.50
CA ALA A 52 18.24 5.44 14.70
C ALA A 52 18.11 6.97 14.89
N TYR A 53 16.89 7.48 15.03
CA TYR A 53 16.66 8.90 15.34
C TYR A 53 17.19 9.26 16.72
N MET A 54 16.86 8.46 17.74
CA MET A 54 17.31 8.70 19.12
C MET A 54 18.84 8.72 19.23
N ASP A 55 19.52 7.83 18.51
CA ASP A 55 20.97 7.70 18.56
C ASP A 55 21.72 8.77 17.74
N ASN A 56 21.14 9.24 16.62
CA ASN A 56 21.88 10.03 15.62
C ASN A 56 21.33 11.43 15.37
N ALA A 57 20.08 11.71 15.74
CA ALA A 57 19.40 12.95 15.37
C ALA A 57 18.79 13.70 16.54
N TYR A 58 18.48 13.07 17.68
CA TYR A 58 17.93 13.80 18.83
C TYR A 58 18.88 14.93 19.29
N PRO A 59 18.44 16.19 19.47
CA PRO A 59 17.05 16.70 19.47
C PRO A 59 16.62 17.45 18.18
N ALA A 60 17.21 17.14 17.03
CA ALA A 60 16.87 17.76 15.75
C ALA A 60 15.46 17.39 15.27
N ASP A 61 14.96 18.13 14.29
CA ASP A 61 13.60 17.94 13.76
C ASP A 61 13.46 16.61 13.00
N GLU A 62 14.42 16.28 12.12
CA GLU A 62 14.40 15.06 11.31
C GLU A 62 15.74 14.31 11.37
N LEU A 63 15.72 12.99 11.17
CA LEU A 63 16.92 12.20 10.86
C LEU A 63 17.15 12.17 9.34
N MET A 64 18.38 12.43 8.89
CA MET A 64 18.83 12.18 7.52
C MET A 64 19.46 10.78 7.42
N PRO A 65 18.73 9.75 6.97
CA PRO A 65 19.10 8.34 7.16
C PRO A 65 20.39 7.92 6.43
N LEU A 66 20.68 8.51 5.26
CA LEU A 66 21.88 8.17 4.50
C LEU A 66 23.17 8.71 5.12
N SER A 67 23.06 9.81 5.87
CA SER A 67 24.22 10.49 6.47
C SER A 67 24.30 10.34 7.98
N CYS A 68 23.29 9.71 8.61
CA CYS A 68 23.13 9.57 10.05
C CYS A 68 23.34 10.90 10.81
N LYS A 69 22.64 11.95 10.39
CA LYS A 69 22.69 13.28 11.01
C LYS A 69 21.30 13.84 11.23
N GLY A 70 21.12 14.62 12.29
CA GLY A 70 19.93 15.44 12.48
C GLY A 70 19.85 16.60 11.48
N ARG A 71 18.65 16.88 10.97
CA ARG A 71 18.31 18.05 10.15
C ARG A 71 17.59 19.06 11.03
N TYR A 72 18.02 20.32 11.00
CA TYR A 72 17.32 21.41 11.68
C TYR A 72 16.63 22.29 10.65
N ARG A 73 15.51 22.90 11.04
CA ARG A 73 14.81 23.83 10.13
C ARG A 73 15.73 24.98 9.70
N GLY A 74 15.95 25.11 8.39
CA GLY A 74 16.73 26.19 7.78
C GLY A 74 18.25 25.99 7.72
N SER A 75 18.80 24.86 8.20
CA SER A 75 20.23 24.56 8.01
C SER A 75 20.56 24.05 6.60
N GLU A 76 19.64 23.31 5.98
CA GLU A 76 19.78 22.73 4.67
C GLU A 76 18.95 23.48 3.61
N PRO A 77 19.26 23.31 2.31
CA PRO A 77 18.43 23.85 1.25
C PRO A 77 16.98 23.40 1.38
N ASP A 78 16.09 24.33 1.06
CA ASP A 78 14.65 24.08 1.05
C ASP A 78 14.31 23.02 0.00
N ARG A 79 13.46 22.05 0.40
CA ARG A 79 12.94 20.99 -0.47
C ARG A 79 11.57 21.34 -1.07
N GLY A 80 11.12 22.59 -0.90
CA GLY A 80 9.85 23.10 -1.40
C GLY A 80 8.75 23.03 -0.33
N ASP A 81 7.55 22.63 -0.74
CA ASP A 81 6.38 22.67 0.16
C ASP A 81 6.45 21.64 1.32
N ILE A 82 7.40 20.70 1.26
CA ILE A 82 7.64 19.67 2.27
C ILE A 82 8.01 20.30 3.63
N ASP A 83 8.88 21.32 3.62
CA ASP A 83 9.33 21.99 4.86
C ASP A 83 8.37 23.15 5.26
N SER A 84 7.39 23.46 4.40
CA SER A 84 6.46 24.59 4.53
C SER A 84 5.10 24.21 5.12
N THR A 85 4.58 23.03 4.78
CA THR A 85 3.26 22.53 5.24
C THR A 85 3.21 22.18 6.74
N LEU A 86 4.36 22.19 7.42
CA LEU A 86 4.51 21.67 8.78
C LEU A 86 4.22 22.66 9.91
N GLY A 87 3.63 23.83 9.64
CA GLY A 87 3.09 24.71 10.69
C GLY A 87 4.05 25.17 11.81
N ASN A 88 5.36 25.03 11.62
CA ASN A 88 6.38 25.17 12.68
C ASN A 88 6.24 24.16 13.84
N PHE A 89 5.71 22.98 13.55
CA PHE A 89 5.78 21.83 14.43
C PHE A 89 7.07 21.05 14.13
N SER A 90 7.71 20.55 15.19
CA SER A 90 8.75 19.54 15.02
C SER A 90 8.03 18.25 14.65
N LEU A 91 8.09 17.88 13.36
CA LEU A 91 7.66 16.56 12.92
C LEU A 91 8.76 15.56 13.25
N THR A 92 8.85 15.21 14.52
CA THR A 92 9.55 13.98 14.90
C THR A 92 8.63 12.79 14.61
N LEU A 93 9.25 11.61 14.44
CA LEU A 93 8.57 10.32 14.26
C LEU A 93 7.37 10.13 15.20
#